data_AF-A0A3D2YZX9-F1
#
_entry.id   AF-A0A3D2YZX9-F1
#
_cell.length_a   1.000
_cell.length_b   1.000
_cell.length_c   1.000
_cell.angle_alpha   90.00
_cell.angle_beta   90.00
_cell.angle_gamma   90.00
#
_symmetry.space_group_name_H-M   'P 1'
#
loop_
_entity.id
_entity.type
_entity.pdbx_description
1 polymer ?
#
loop_
_entity_poly.entity_id
_entity_poly.type
_entity_poly.pdbx_seq_one_letter_code
_entity_poly.pdbx_strand_id
1 'polypeptide(L)'
;MGAINALCAITDLTPGHIQNVAALDEFQTHIIEETLALVEARGVRIPADTPLQEIKQYCATKFHRVSMLQHLARGRPTEIDALNGYVVTESRKLGLCCPYSESLTALIKGRELRRD
;
A
#
# COMPACT_ATOMS: atom_id res chain seq x y z
N MET A 1 4.17 -7.28 0.83
CA MET A 1 3.30 -6.44 -0.02
C MET A 1 3.62 -4.98 0.27
N GLY A 2 4.31 -4.29 -0.63
CA GLY A 2 4.79 -2.92 -0.38
C GLY A 2 3.69 -1.87 -0.25
N ALA A 3 2.56 -2.05 -0.96
CA ALA A 3 1.46 -1.08 -1.00
C ALA A 3 0.77 -0.85 0.36
N ILE A 4 0.89 -1.81 1.30
CA ILE A 4 0.33 -1.72 2.65
C ILE A 4 1.30 -0.99 3.62
N ASN A 5 2.59 -0.89 3.28
CA ASN A 5 3.57 -0.23 4.15
C ASN A 5 3.23 1.24 4.39
N ALA A 6 2.66 1.93 3.39
CA ALA A 6 2.21 3.31 3.53
C ALA A 6 1.10 3.44 4.57
N LEU A 7 0.11 2.56 4.55
CA LEU A 7 -0.97 2.52 5.54
C LEU A 7 -0.43 2.31 6.96
N CYS A 8 0.49 1.36 7.12
CA CYS A 8 1.19 1.12 8.39
C CYS A 8 2.02 2.33 8.85
N ALA A 9 2.71 3.00 7.92
CA ALA A 9 3.55 4.15 8.24
C ALA A 9 2.74 5.41 8.63
N ILE A 10 1.52 5.55 8.12
CA ILE A 10 0.60 6.64 8.49
C ILE A 10 -0.01 6.39 9.88
N THR A 11 -0.40 5.16 10.15
CA THR A 11 -1.17 4.78 11.37
C THR A 11 -0.30 4.33 12.54
N ASP A 12 1.00 4.10 12.32
CA ASP A 12 1.94 3.48 13.26
C ASP A 12 1.54 2.04 13.68
N LEU A 13 0.65 1.41 12.90
CA LEU A 13 0.23 0.02 13.09
C LEU A 13 1.12 -0.95 12.31
N THR A 14 1.16 -2.20 12.77
CA THR A 14 1.79 -3.30 12.03
C THR A 14 0.79 -3.90 11.04
N PRO A 15 1.23 -4.61 9.97
CA PRO A 15 0.30 -5.22 9.01
C PRO A 15 -0.73 -6.16 9.67
N GLY A 16 -0.31 -6.91 10.69
CA GLY A 16 -1.17 -7.83 11.44
C GLY A 16 -2.26 -7.15 12.25
N HIS A 17 -2.11 -5.85 12.56
CA HIS A 17 -3.14 -5.07 13.26
C HIS A 17 -4.22 -4.51 12.32
N ILE A 18 -4.00 -4.48 11.01
CA ILE A 18 -4.95 -3.86 10.06
C ILE A 18 -6.33 -4.53 10.13
N GLN A 19 -6.36 -5.86 10.16
CA GLN A 19 -7.60 -6.64 10.23
C GLN A 19 -8.44 -6.36 11.48
N ASN A 20 -7.83 -5.81 12.54
CA ASN A 20 -8.53 -5.51 13.79
C ASN A 20 -9.33 -4.20 13.69
N VAL A 21 -9.16 -3.43 12.61
CA VAL A 21 -9.88 -2.19 12.36
C VAL A 21 -10.63 -2.34 11.03
N ALA A 22 -11.94 -2.56 11.09
CA ALA A 22 -12.76 -2.85 9.92
C ALA A 22 -12.57 -1.83 8.77
N ALA A 23 -12.53 -0.54 9.10
CA ALA A 23 -12.29 0.51 8.11
C ALA A 23 -10.91 0.42 7.43
N LEU A 24 -9.88 -0.06 8.13
CA LEU A 24 -8.55 -0.25 7.55
C LEU A 24 -8.45 -1.56 6.75
N ASP A 25 -9.18 -2.60 7.15
CA ASP A 25 -9.30 -3.84 6.40
C ASP A 25 -10.01 -3.64 5.05
N GLU A 26 -11.07 -2.81 5.03
CA GLU A 26 -11.74 -2.36 3.82
C GLU A 26 -10.80 -1.49 2.96
N PHE A 27 -10.12 -0.51 3.56
CA PHE A 27 -9.13 0.31 2.86
C PHE A 27 -8.00 -0.53 2.25
N GLN A 28 -7.50 -1.54 2.98
CA GLN A 28 -6.52 -2.50 2.48
C GLN A 28 -7.03 -3.26 1.27
N THR A 29 -8.30 -3.65 1.27
CA THR A 29 -8.96 -4.34 0.15
C THR A 29 -8.89 -3.49 -1.11
N HIS A 30 -9.27 -2.21 -1.03
CA HIS A 30 -9.22 -1.31 -2.18
C HIS A 30 -7.81 -1.05 -2.73
N ILE A 31 -6.79 -0.92 -1.87
CA ILE A 31 -5.39 -0.80 -2.33
C ILE A 31 -4.97 -2.04 -3.13
N ILE A 32 -5.35 -3.23 -2.65
CA ILE A 32 -5.02 -4.49 -3.31
C ILE A 32 -5.75 -4.56 -4.66
N GLU A 33 -7.03 -4.24 -4.69
CA GLU A 33 -7.85 -4.23 -5.92
C GLU A 33 -7.29 -3.29 -6.98
N GLU A 34 -6.88 -2.07 -6.62
CA GLU A 34 -6.21 -1.14 -7.55
C GLU A 34 -4.94 -1.74 -8.17
N THR A 35 -4.15 -2.43 -7.35
CA THR A 35 -2.92 -3.08 -7.81
C THR A 35 -3.24 -4.27 -8.72
N LEU A 36 -4.25 -5.07 -8.38
CA LEU A 36 -4.69 -6.21 -9.17
C LEU A 36 -5.28 -5.76 -10.52
N ALA A 37 -6.08 -4.69 -10.55
CA ALA A 37 -6.64 -4.12 -11.76
C ALA A 37 -5.53 -3.64 -12.73
N LEU A 38 -4.48 -2.99 -12.20
CA LEU A 38 -3.30 -2.62 -12.99
C LEU A 38 -2.58 -3.85 -13.57
N VAL A 39 -2.40 -4.89 -12.74
CA VAL A 39 -1.75 -6.15 -13.15
C VAL A 39 -2.54 -6.83 -14.26
N GLU A 40 -3.86 -6.91 -14.13
CA GLU A 40 -4.77 -7.46 -15.12
C GLU A 40 -4.73 -6.68 -16.44
N ALA A 41 -4.83 -5.35 -16.38
CA ALA A 41 -4.79 -4.49 -17.57
C ALA A 41 -3.47 -4.58 -18.34
N ARG A 42 -2.39 -5.01 -17.68
CA ARG A 42 -1.08 -5.27 -18.30
C ARG A 42 -0.91 -6.69 -18.82
N GLY A 43 -1.94 -7.54 -18.70
CA GLY A 43 -1.91 -8.93 -19.15
C GLY A 43 -1.00 -9.83 -18.31
N VAL A 44 -0.63 -9.40 -17.10
CA VAL A 44 0.19 -10.21 -16.20
C VAL A 44 -0.72 -11.17 -15.43
N ARG A 45 -0.50 -12.48 -15.60
CA ARG A 45 -1.27 -13.50 -14.88
C ARG A 45 -0.72 -13.70 -13.48
N ILE A 46 -1.58 -13.58 -12.48
CA ILE A 46 -1.30 -14.02 -11.11
C ILE A 46 -1.81 -15.46 -10.98
N PRO A 47 -0.96 -16.43 -10.58
CA PRO A 47 -1.33 -17.86 -10.55
C PRO A 47 -2.25 -18.25 -9.38
N ALA A 48 -2.65 -17.31 -8.53
CA ALA A 48 -3.52 -17.56 -7.38
C ALA A 48 -4.99 -17.38 -7.79
N ASP A 49 -5.85 -18.30 -7.33
CA ASP A 49 -7.31 -18.23 -7.55
C ASP A 49 -7.97 -17.14 -6.70
N THR A 50 -7.37 -16.80 -5.54
CA THR A 50 -7.90 -15.79 -4.60
C THR A 50 -6.81 -14.81 -4.12
N PRO A 51 -6.15 -14.07 -5.04
CA PRO A 51 -4.96 -13.28 -4.72
C PRO A 51 -5.20 -12.24 -3.63
N LEU A 52 -6.38 -11.61 -3.60
CA LEU A 52 -6.78 -10.69 -2.53
C LEU A 52 -6.72 -11.34 -1.15
N GLN A 53 -7.37 -12.49 -1.00
CA GLN A 53 -7.49 -13.17 0.29
C GLN A 53 -6.15 -13.70 0.79
N GLU A 54 -5.35 -14.30 -0.10
CA GLU A 54 -4.01 -14.78 0.22
C GLU A 54 -3.09 -13.63 0.67
N ILE A 55 -3.17 -12.48 0.01
CA ILE A 55 -2.42 -11.28 0.37
C ILE A 55 -2.83 -10.79 1.77
N LYS A 56 -4.13 -10.71 2.05
CA LYS A 56 -4.63 -10.26 3.37
C LYS A 56 -4.22 -11.22 4.48
N GLN A 57 -4.38 -12.53 4.26
CA GLN A 57 -3.92 -13.57 5.20
C GLN A 57 -2.42 -13.50 5.45
N TYR A 58 -1.62 -13.31 4.40
CA TYR A 58 -0.18 -13.10 4.56
C TYR A 58 0.11 -11.89 5.44
N CYS A 59 -0.55 -10.75 5.21
CA CYS A 59 -0.36 -9.53 6.00
C CYS A 59 -0.79 -9.70 7.46
N ALA A 60 -1.89 -10.42 7.70
CA ALA A 60 -2.42 -10.72 9.04
C ALA A 60 -1.40 -11.45 9.94
N THR A 61 -0.42 -12.15 9.36
CA THR A 61 0.64 -12.86 10.11
C THR A 61 1.87 -11.99 10.45
N LYS A 62 1.91 -10.72 10.04
CA LYS A 62 3.11 -9.89 10.12
C LYS A 62 2.97 -8.77 11.16
N PHE A 63 3.68 -8.90 12.28
CA PHE A 63 3.67 -7.92 13.38
C PHE A 63 4.96 -7.08 13.49
N HIS A 64 5.71 -6.96 12.39
CA HIS A 64 6.94 -6.17 12.36
C HIS A 64 6.67 -4.72 11.95
N ARG A 65 7.54 -3.82 12.41
CA ARG A 65 7.56 -2.41 11.98
C ARG A 65 8.02 -2.32 10.53
N VAL A 66 7.21 -1.73 9.65
CA VAL A 66 7.51 -1.63 8.22
C VAL A 66 8.70 -0.69 7.93
N SER A 67 9.43 -0.94 6.84
CA SER A 67 10.61 -0.17 6.43
C SER A 67 10.31 1.33 6.27
N MET A 68 9.19 1.65 5.61
CA MET A 68 8.77 3.02 5.34
C MET A 68 8.65 3.86 6.63
N LEU A 69 8.05 3.29 7.68
CA LEU A 69 7.93 3.95 8.98
C LEU A 69 9.29 4.16 9.64
N GLN A 70 10.23 3.23 9.46
CA GLN A 70 11.61 3.38 9.95
C GLN A 70 12.38 4.46 9.17
N HIS A 71 12.13 4.61 7.87
CA HIS A 71 12.68 5.69 7.05
C HIS A 71 12.15 7.06 7.52
N LEU A 72 10.84 7.18 7.73
CA LEU A 72 10.23 8.39 8.28
C LEU A 72 10.81 8.76 9.65
N ALA A 73 10.94 7.79 10.57
CA ALA A 73 11.52 8.02 11.90
C ALA A 73 13.00 8.46 11.87
N ARG A 74 13.70 8.26 10.76
CA ARG A 74 15.09 8.67 10.55
C ARG A 74 15.22 9.91 9.66
N GLY A 75 14.10 10.55 9.30
CA GLY A 75 14.09 11.69 8.37
C GLY A 75 14.60 11.36 6.97
N ARG A 76 14.48 10.09 6.54
CA ARG A 76 14.94 9.63 5.23
C ARG A 76 13.78 9.60 4.23
N PRO A 77 14.06 9.81 2.93
CA PRO A 77 13.10 9.53 1.87
C PRO A 77 12.59 8.10 1.95
N THR A 78 11.32 7.89 1.63
CA THR A 78 10.69 6.58 1.59
C THR A 78 10.64 6.01 0.18
N GLU A 79 10.32 4.73 0.08
CA GLU A 79 10.06 4.02 -1.17
C GLU A 79 8.66 4.27 -1.76
N ILE A 80 7.91 5.30 -1.31
CA ILE A 80 6.50 5.53 -1.70
C ILE A 80 6.27 5.66 -3.21
N ASP A 81 7.17 6.34 -3.91
CA ASP A 81 7.04 6.57 -5.36
C ASP A 81 7.23 5.28 -6.15
N ALA A 82 8.07 4.37 -5.65
CA ALA A 82 8.31 3.07 -6.27
C ALA A 82 7.22 2.04 -5.95
N LEU A 83 6.36 2.32 -4.98
CA LEU A 83 5.26 1.44 -4.54
C LEU A 83 3.92 2.00 -5.01
N ASN A 84 3.18 2.69 -4.14
CA ASN A 84 1.88 3.26 -4.50
C ASN A 84 1.99 4.29 -5.63
N GLY A 85 3.06 5.09 -5.67
CA GLY A 85 3.29 6.04 -6.76
C GLY A 85 3.47 5.38 -8.14
N TYR A 86 4.04 4.18 -8.18
CA TYR A 86 4.16 3.37 -9.39
C TYR A 86 2.78 2.91 -9.87
N VAL A 87 1.95 2.38 -8.95
CA VAL A 87 0.57 1.99 -9.26
C VAL A 87 -0.20 3.16 -9.85
N VAL A 88 -0.13 4.33 -9.21
CA VAL A 88 -0.79 5.55 -9.71
C VAL A 88 -0.33 5.94 -11.10
N THR A 89 1.00 5.98 -11.31
CA THR A 89 1.58 6.42 -12.60
C THR A 89 1.20 5.49 -13.73
N GLU A 90 1.26 4.19 -13.49
CA GLU A 90 0.99 3.19 -14.54
C GLU A 90 -0.49 2.98 -14.80
N SER A 91 -1.33 3.05 -13.76
CA SER A 91 -2.79 3.01 -13.92
C SER A 91 -3.30 4.18 -14.75
N ARG A 92 -2.79 5.39 -14.51
CA ARG A 92 -3.17 6.57 -15.32
C ARG A 92 -2.86 6.42 -16.80
N LYS A 93 -1.74 5.77 -17.16
CA LYS A 93 -1.39 5.49 -18.58
C LYS A 93 -2.39 4.57 -19.26
N LEU A 94 -3.13 3.77 -18.49
CA LEU A 94 -4.13 2.83 -18.96
C LEU A 94 -5.57 3.34 -18.74
N GLY A 95 -5.74 4.58 -18.26
CA GLY A 95 -7.05 5.15 -17.96
C GLY A 95 -7.72 4.57 -16.70
N LEU A 96 -6.97 3.91 -15.83
CA LEU A 96 -7.45 3.36 -14.56
C LEU A 96 -7.32 4.38 -13.42
N CYS A 97 -8.30 4.40 -12.53
CA CYS A 97 -8.29 5.23 -11.32
C CYS A 97 -7.68 4.46 -10.14
N CYS A 98 -6.84 5.12 -9.34
CA CYS A 98 -6.28 4.56 -8.12
C CYS A 98 -6.34 5.54 -6.92
N PRO A 99 -7.54 6.00 -6.52
CA PRO A 99 -7.70 7.03 -5.50
C PRO A 99 -7.09 6.66 -4.13
N TYR A 100 -7.07 5.38 -3.75
CA TYR A 100 -6.51 4.93 -2.47
C TYR A 100 -4.98 5.00 -2.50
N SER A 101 -4.36 4.52 -3.59
CA SER A 101 -2.92 4.66 -3.79
C SER A 101 -2.49 6.12 -3.94
N GLU A 102 -3.28 6.96 -4.63
CA GLU A 102 -3.05 8.41 -4.72
C GLU A 102 -3.05 9.07 -3.35
N SER A 103 -4.05 8.73 -2.52
CA SER A 103 -4.18 9.25 -1.15
C SER A 103 -3.00 8.85 -0.28
N LEU A 104 -2.61 7.57 -0.30
CA LEU A 104 -1.44 7.09 0.45
C LEU A 104 -0.15 7.79 0.01
N THR A 105 0.06 7.95 -1.30
CA THR A 105 1.22 8.68 -1.81
C THR A 105 1.26 10.11 -1.29
N ALA A 106 0.15 10.85 -1.37
CA ALA A 106 0.08 12.22 -0.89
C ALA A 106 0.37 12.32 0.63
N LEU A 107 -0.22 11.44 1.44
CA LEU A 107 -0.03 11.44 2.89
C LEU A 107 1.42 11.13 3.30
N ILE A 108 2.06 10.18 2.63
CA ILE A 108 3.48 9.87 2.90
C ILE A 108 4.39 11.02 2.45
N LYS A 109 4.12 11.68 1.32
CA LYS A 109 4.86 12.89 0.93
C LYS A 109 4.76 14.00 1.99
N GLY A 110 3.58 14.20 2.59
CA GLY A 110 3.42 15.10 3.72
C GLY A 110 4.23 14.67 4.96
N ARG A 111 4.27 13.37 5.24
CA ARG A 111 5.07 12.79 6.32
C ARG A 111 6.58 12.92 6.13
N GLU A 112 7.06 12.86 4.88
CA GLU A 112 8.47 13.09 4.55
C GLU A 112 8.89 14.55 4.78
N LEU A 113 7.97 15.50 4.62
CA LEU A 113 8.22 16.92 4.87
C LEU A 113 8.26 17.25 6.37
N ARG A 114 7.43 16.58 7.19
CA ARG A 114 7.48 16.72 8.66
C ARG A 114 8.78 16.12 9.19
N ARG A 115 9.81 16.97 9.25
CA ARG A 115 10.99 16.81 10.09
C ARG A 115 10.65 17.46 11.42
N ASP A 116 10.18 16.64 12.36
CA ASP A 116 10.13 17.06 13.76
C ASP A 116 11.56 17.28 14.29
#